data_AF-A0A1V2LYU0-F1
#
_entry.id   AF-A0A1V2LYU0-F1
#
_cell.length_a   1.000
_cell.length_b   1.000
_cell.length_c   1.000
_cell.angle_alpha   90.00
_cell.angle_beta   90.00
_cell.angle_gamma   90.00
#
_symmetry.space_group_name_H-M   'P 1'
#
loop_
_entity.id
_entity.type
_entity.pdbx_description
1 polymer ?
#
loop_
_entity_poly.entity_id
_entity_poly.type
_entity_poly.pdbx_seq_one_letter_code
_entity_poly.pdbx_strand_id
1 'polypeptide(L)'
;MLQNLEDFFIELNNRKQKQGYFLKTDLNSSLLYKYLEEAKAFGVVIDKIPNPTEKNLDYYNDIIGIDFKMSVGFITNKLGGWLPRLNPDTRQNLAYEIYNTLNEMSQQGKNLNMLKNAFIKYMCWLYYKFERVLLQIGNNKVPKILYKGIISDNELKLLTILCNVGCDVVIYEGKNNIEPESTINQVGTIAYQAETELDAMLYQDNSGIYKNHQYKKINVITLKTIYEEILILWNQEIRYRENFKIENDIVSVPVIFAKVSGVKDGAVAKYWSTIKSLCSEDTYLIDKTPFINSTDFNPIKSSCTSFLKNGKLLREKIKSHKEYKYSFMREDMQENILDKIQELLDRKVIKGTYQNGTEYLIIATILNMNTELIRLIQKFDFTRQNPNVIYLCLTEKSISLEDSILMAFLNLIGFDIAFFVPTGYQTIEKHFIKNYIPEHQVGEYLYDLKIPLKNLLDGVLNIKDEWYKKIFKRGE
;
A
#
# COMPACT_ATOMS: atom_id res chain seq x y z
N MET A 1 -0.21 -34.71 14.86
CA MET A 1 -0.90 -33.86 13.85
C MET A 1 -0.22 -32.50 13.96
N LEU A 2 0.49 -32.04 12.92
CA LEU A 2 1.21 -30.75 12.95
C LEU A 2 0.19 -29.63 13.18
N GLN A 3 0.25 -28.96 14.33
CA GLN A 3 -0.61 -27.82 14.64
C GLN A 3 -0.05 -26.58 13.94
N ASN A 4 -0.89 -25.88 13.18
CA ASN A 4 -0.49 -24.63 12.55
C ASN A 4 -0.51 -23.52 13.61
N LEU A 5 0.43 -22.56 13.56
CA LEU A 5 0.53 -21.51 14.58
C LEU A 5 -0.71 -20.61 14.62
N GLU A 6 -1.48 -20.55 13.53
CA GLU A 6 -2.79 -19.89 13.44
C GLU A 6 -3.81 -20.45 14.45
N ASP A 7 -3.80 -21.77 14.69
CA ASP A 7 -4.77 -22.45 15.55
C ASP A 7 -4.67 -21.97 17.01
N PHE A 8 -3.49 -21.48 17.41
CA PHE A 8 -3.26 -20.95 18.76
C PHE A 8 -4.07 -19.68 19.05
N PHE A 9 -4.53 -18.96 18.03
CA PHE A 9 -5.33 -17.74 18.20
C PHE A 9 -6.84 -18.00 18.30
N ILE A 10 -7.27 -19.25 18.21
CA ILE A 10 -8.65 -19.65 18.40
C ILE A 10 -8.93 -19.78 19.91
N GLU A 11 -9.98 -19.09 20.38
CA GLU A 11 -10.44 -19.18 21.77
C GLU A 11 -10.90 -20.59 22.14
N LEU A 12 -10.79 -20.96 23.43
CA LEU A 12 -10.98 -22.34 23.91
C LEU A 12 -12.32 -22.95 23.48
N ASN A 13 -13.40 -22.17 23.53
CA ASN A 13 -14.74 -22.64 23.17
C ASN A 13 -14.91 -22.94 21.68
N ASN A 14 -14.06 -22.36 20.82
CA ASN A 14 -14.11 -22.53 19.37
C ASN A 14 -13.09 -23.57 18.86
N ARG A 15 -12.30 -24.17 19.75
CA ARG A 15 -11.34 -25.22 19.38
C ARG A 15 -12.05 -26.56 19.15
N LYS A 16 -11.55 -27.33 18.18
CA LYS A 16 -11.99 -28.71 17.93
C LYS A 16 -11.83 -29.62 19.16
N GLN A 17 -10.79 -29.37 19.95
CA GLN A 17 -10.54 -30.02 21.23
C GLN A 17 -10.31 -28.92 22.27
N LYS A 18 -11.02 -28.98 23.41
CA LYS A 18 -10.90 -28.00 24.51
C LYS A 18 -9.63 -28.23 25.32
N GLN A 19 -8.48 -28.15 24.66
CA GLN A 19 -7.16 -28.38 25.26
C GLN A 19 -6.14 -27.34 24.77
N GLY A 20 -5.02 -27.29 25.47
CA GLY A 20 -3.85 -26.52 25.06
C GLY A 20 -3.21 -27.09 23.80
N TYR A 21 -2.59 -26.21 23.01
CA TYR A 21 -1.81 -26.59 21.83
C TYR A 21 -0.32 -26.51 22.13
N PHE A 22 0.46 -27.40 21.51
CA PHE A 22 1.90 -27.53 21.72
C PHE A 22 2.62 -27.49 20.38
N LEU A 23 3.50 -26.50 20.21
CA LEU A 23 4.32 -26.36 19.01
C LEU A 23 5.78 -26.17 19.38
N LYS A 24 6.65 -26.80 18.61
CA LYS A 24 8.09 -26.55 18.61
C LYS A 24 8.48 -26.03 17.22
N THR A 25 9.15 -24.89 17.15
CA THR A 25 9.52 -24.22 15.89
C THR A 25 10.85 -23.48 16.02
N ASP A 26 11.59 -23.36 14.93
CA ASP A 26 12.74 -22.48 14.76
C ASP A 26 12.46 -21.31 13.79
N LEU A 27 11.28 -21.31 13.16
CA LEU A 27 10.88 -20.34 12.16
C LEU A 27 10.40 -19.04 12.82
N ASN A 28 11.12 -17.96 12.57
CA ASN A 28 10.67 -16.63 12.92
C ASN A 28 9.58 -16.17 11.93
N SER A 29 8.45 -15.68 12.44
CA SER A 29 7.30 -15.25 11.63
C SER A 29 6.48 -14.18 12.34
N SER A 30 5.68 -13.43 11.59
CA SER A 30 4.73 -12.46 12.14
C SER A 30 3.74 -13.09 13.13
N LEU A 31 3.29 -14.32 12.89
CA LEU A 31 2.45 -15.07 13.82
C LEU A 31 3.19 -15.43 15.11
N LEU A 32 4.49 -15.76 15.05
CA LEU A 32 5.29 -16.00 16.24
C LEU A 32 5.50 -14.72 17.05
N TYR A 33 5.69 -13.58 16.38
CA TYR A 33 5.74 -12.28 17.04
C TYR A 33 4.40 -11.92 17.71
N LYS A 34 3.27 -12.17 17.05
CA LYS A 34 1.95 -12.03 17.67
C LYS A 34 1.78 -12.93 18.90
N TYR A 35 2.22 -14.19 18.80
CA TYR A 35 2.20 -15.14 19.93
C TYR A 35 3.07 -14.64 21.10
N LEU A 36 4.25 -14.08 20.82
CA LEU A 36 5.12 -13.45 21.81
C LEU A 36 4.39 -12.32 22.56
N GLU A 37 3.73 -11.41 21.84
CA GLU A 37 2.99 -10.30 22.45
C GLU A 37 1.82 -10.79 23.30
N GLU A 38 1.06 -11.78 22.84
CA GLU A 38 -0.01 -12.38 23.64
C GLU A 38 0.52 -13.16 24.86
N ALA A 39 1.67 -13.82 24.76
CA ALA A 39 2.32 -14.46 25.90
C ALA A 39 2.82 -13.45 26.94
N LYS A 40 3.28 -12.25 26.53
CA LYS A 40 3.60 -11.16 27.47
C LYS A 40 2.34 -10.66 28.20
N ALA A 41 1.26 -10.44 27.45
CA ALA A 41 0.02 -9.87 27.97
C ALA A 41 -0.79 -10.86 28.82
N PHE A 42 -0.91 -12.11 28.36
CA PHE A 42 -1.82 -13.12 28.91
C PHE A 42 -1.13 -14.50 28.98
N GLY A 43 0.03 -14.53 29.64
CA GLY A 43 0.86 -15.72 29.64
C GLY A 43 2.20 -15.54 30.35
N VAL A 44 3.23 -16.20 29.82
CA VAL A 44 4.62 -15.98 30.23
C VAL A 44 5.59 -16.25 29.08
N VAL A 45 6.67 -15.47 29.02
CA VAL A 45 7.80 -15.67 28.10
C VAL A 45 9.03 -16.00 28.94
N ILE A 46 9.69 -17.12 28.65
CA ILE A 46 10.79 -17.66 29.47
C ILE A 46 11.91 -18.20 28.57
N ASP A 47 13.16 -17.92 28.92
CA ASP A 47 14.34 -18.39 28.17
C ASP A 47 14.93 -19.66 28.81
N LYS A 48 14.74 -19.80 30.13
CA LYS A 48 15.14 -20.96 30.92
C LYS A 48 14.37 -20.97 32.24
N ILE A 49 14.05 -22.15 32.76
CA ILE A 49 13.47 -22.29 34.10
C ILE A 49 14.61 -22.68 35.08
N PRO A 50 15.14 -21.74 35.88
CA PRO A 50 16.24 -22.04 36.79
C PRO A 50 15.83 -23.09 37.82
N ASN A 51 16.78 -23.93 38.24
CA ASN A 51 16.53 -24.84 39.36
C ASN A 51 16.16 -24.03 40.61
N PRO A 52 15.29 -24.57 41.50
CA PRO A 52 14.98 -23.93 42.78
C PRO A 52 16.27 -23.67 43.58
N THR A 53 16.37 -22.48 44.17
CA THR A 53 17.47 -22.14 45.09
C THR A 53 17.26 -22.81 46.44
N GLU A 54 18.30 -22.86 47.28
CA GLU A 54 18.20 -23.35 48.66
C GLU A 54 17.05 -22.67 49.42
N LYS A 55 16.94 -21.34 49.34
CA LYS A 55 15.82 -20.57 49.92
C LYS A 55 14.45 -20.99 49.40
N ASN A 56 14.34 -21.38 48.13
CA ASN A 56 13.07 -21.86 47.58
C ASN A 56 12.71 -23.24 48.15
N LEU A 57 13.70 -24.10 48.37
CA LEU A 57 13.52 -25.42 48.93
C LEU A 57 13.20 -25.35 50.43
N ASP A 58 13.87 -24.47 51.18
CA ASP A 58 13.59 -24.23 52.59
C ASP A 58 12.15 -23.77 52.78
N TYR A 59 11.74 -22.74 52.03
CA TYR A 59 10.36 -22.25 52.08
C TYR A 59 9.34 -23.32 51.67
N TYR A 60 9.64 -24.13 50.65
CA TYR A 60 8.79 -25.26 50.28
C TYR A 60 8.67 -26.27 51.42
N ASN A 61 9.78 -26.64 52.05
CA ASN A 61 9.79 -27.60 53.15
C ASN A 61 9.04 -27.08 54.38
N ASP A 62 9.13 -25.79 54.69
CA ASP A 62 8.43 -25.17 55.82
C ASP A 62 6.90 -25.20 55.65
N ILE A 63 6.41 -24.97 54.42
CA ILE A 63 4.98 -24.90 54.14
C ILE A 63 4.39 -26.28 53.83
N ILE A 64 5.12 -27.12 53.08
CA ILE A 64 4.60 -28.34 52.48
C ILE A 64 5.14 -29.59 53.16
N GLY A 65 6.32 -29.52 53.77
CA GLY A 65 6.99 -30.66 54.39
C GLY A 65 7.71 -31.58 53.41
N ILE A 66 8.52 -32.47 53.97
CA ILE A 66 9.46 -33.33 53.23
C ILE A 66 8.85 -34.65 52.73
N ASP A 67 7.61 -34.95 53.10
CA ASP A 67 6.97 -36.21 52.71
C ASP A 67 6.72 -36.28 51.21
N PHE A 68 6.73 -37.51 50.66
CA PHE A 68 6.39 -37.77 49.27
C PHE A 68 5.70 -39.13 49.13
N LYS A 69 4.60 -39.17 48.37
CA LYS A 69 3.90 -40.40 48.00
C LYS A 69 3.46 -40.34 46.55
N MET A 70 3.63 -41.43 45.82
CA MET A 70 3.12 -41.61 44.46
C MET A 70 1.60 -41.88 44.48
N SER A 71 0.82 -40.82 44.71
CA SER A 71 -0.65 -40.86 44.74
C SER A 71 -1.20 -39.52 44.25
N VAL A 72 -2.20 -39.56 43.37
CA VAL A 72 -2.93 -38.37 42.92
C VAL A 72 -3.48 -37.60 44.11
N GLY A 73 -4.13 -38.28 45.06
CA GLY A 73 -4.69 -37.62 46.25
C GLY A 73 -3.64 -36.94 47.13
N PHE A 74 -2.42 -37.49 47.20
CA PHE A 74 -1.32 -36.84 47.91
C PHE A 74 -0.88 -35.57 47.16
N ILE A 75 -0.68 -35.66 45.85
CA ILE A 75 -0.27 -34.52 45.02
C ILE A 75 -1.33 -33.41 45.04
N THR A 76 -2.61 -33.75 44.92
CA THR A 76 -3.73 -32.78 45.01
C THR A 76 -3.73 -32.06 46.36
N ASN A 77 -3.52 -32.77 47.47
CA ASN A 77 -3.46 -32.17 48.80
C ASN A 77 -2.27 -31.19 48.92
N LYS A 78 -1.08 -31.60 48.48
CA LYS A 78 0.13 -30.74 48.51
C LYS A 78 0.00 -29.51 47.62
N LEU A 79 -0.57 -29.65 46.42
CA LEU A 79 -0.92 -28.51 45.55
C LEU A 79 -1.93 -27.57 46.22
N GLY A 80 -2.89 -28.11 46.99
CA GLY A 80 -3.88 -27.30 47.71
C GLY A 80 -3.26 -26.42 48.79
N GLY A 81 -2.23 -26.91 49.49
CA GLY A 81 -1.47 -26.11 50.45
C GLY A 81 -0.51 -25.12 49.78
N TRP A 82 0.11 -25.52 48.67
CA TRP A 82 1.14 -24.73 48.01
C TRP A 82 0.61 -23.64 47.08
N LEU A 83 -0.49 -23.93 46.39
CA LEU A 83 -1.15 -23.06 45.41
C LEU A 83 -2.64 -22.93 45.77
N PRO A 84 -2.97 -22.32 46.92
CA PRO A 84 -4.33 -22.33 47.48
C PRO A 84 -5.36 -21.58 46.63
N ARG A 85 -4.91 -20.71 45.73
CA ARG A 85 -5.78 -19.92 44.83
C ARG A 85 -6.21 -20.68 43.58
N LEU A 86 -5.66 -21.87 43.31
CA LEU A 86 -6.05 -22.66 42.14
C LEU A 86 -7.48 -23.16 42.26
N ASN A 87 -8.22 -23.06 41.15
CA ASN A 87 -9.51 -23.72 40.99
C ASN A 87 -9.36 -25.22 41.35
N PRO A 88 -10.24 -25.80 42.19
CA PRO A 88 -10.27 -27.23 42.50
C PRO A 88 -10.14 -28.16 41.29
N ASP A 89 -10.83 -27.87 40.19
CA ASP A 89 -10.80 -28.70 38.98
C ASP A 89 -9.43 -28.66 38.30
N THR A 90 -8.89 -27.44 38.09
CA THR A 90 -7.54 -27.24 37.56
C THR A 90 -6.49 -27.90 38.45
N ARG A 91 -6.65 -27.80 39.78
CA ARG A 91 -5.76 -28.44 40.76
C ARG A 91 -5.81 -29.97 40.67
N GLN A 92 -6.98 -30.56 40.46
CA GLN A 92 -7.14 -31.99 40.29
C GLN A 92 -6.52 -32.47 38.97
N ASN A 93 -6.77 -31.77 37.87
CA ASN A 93 -6.18 -32.08 36.56
C ASN A 93 -4.65 -31.94 36.60
N LEU A 94 -4.13 -30.88 37.21
CA LEU A 94 -2.69 -30.67 37.39
C LEU A 94 -2.07 -31.78 38.25
N ALA A 95 -2.74 -32.23 39.30
CA ALA A 95 -2.26 -33.34 40.12
C ALA A 95 -2.19 -34.65 39.32
N TYR A 96 -3.17 -34.91 38.47
CA TYR A 96 -3.22 -36.08 37.60
C TYR A 96 -2.08 -36.07 36.57
N GLU A 97 -1.86 -34.94 35.90
CA GLU A 97 -0.78 -34.79 34.91
C GLU A 97 0.62 -34.90 35.54
N ILE A 98 0.83 -34.33 36.74
CA ILE A 98 2.06 -34.52 37.50
C ILE A 98 2.25 -35.99 37.87
N TYR A 99 1.20 -36.66 38.37
CA TYR A 99 1.27 -38.07 38.72
C TYR A 99 1.64 -38.95 37.52
N ASN A 100 0.98 -38.74 36.37
CA ASN A 100 1.25 -39.49 35.14
C ASN A 100 2.70 -39.31 34.70
N THR A 101 3.19 -38.07 34.68
CA THR A 101 4.57 -37.77 34.33
C THR A 101 5.56 -38.46 35.27
N LEU A 102 5.32 -38.43 36.59
CA LEU A 102 6.18 -39.12 37.56
C LEU A 102 6.09 -40.65 37.44
N ASN A 103 4.92 -41.18 37.10
CA ASN A 103 4.72 -42.61 36.89
C ASN A 103 5.46 -43.09 35.64
N GLU A 104 5.43 -42.34 34.54
CA GLU A 104 6.24 -42.60 33.35
C GLU A 104 7.74 -42.59 33.69
N MET A 105 8.20 -41.62 34.48
CA MET A 105 9.58 -41.59 34.97
C MET A 105 9.92 -42.85 35.80
N SER A 106 9.00 -43.32 36.63
CA SER A 106 9.17 -44.56 37.40
C SER A 106 9.30 -45.78 36.48
N GLN A 107 8.46 -45.86 35.45
CA GLN A 107 8.49 -46.93 34.44
C GLN A 107 9.79 -46.91 33.62
N GLN A 108 10.40 -45.73 33.43
CA GLN A 108 11.73 -45.55 32.84
C GLN A 108 12.88 -45.87 33.81
N GLY A 109 12.60 -46.46 34.98
CA GLY A 109 13.61 -46.93 35.94
C GLY A 109 14.12 -45.86 36.90
N LYS A 110 13.46 -44.70 37.02
CA LYS A 110 13.83 -43.69 38.03
C LYS A 110 13.40 -44.14 39.43
N ASN A 111 14.31 -44.03 40.39
CA ASN A 111 14.02 -44.40 41.78
C ASN A 111 13.17 -43.34 42.51
N LEU A 112 12.63 -43.70 43.67
CA LEU A 112 11.72 -42.85 44.45
C LEU A 112 12.31 -41.48 44.82
N ASN A 113 13.63 -41.40 45.09
CA ASN A 113 14.30 -40.14 45.41
C ASN A 113 14.35 -39.20 44.19
N MET A 114 14.58 -39.75 42.99
CA MET A 114 14.55 -38.97 41.76
C MET A 114 13.14 -38.45 41.46
N LEU A 115 12.10 -39.26 41.69
CA LEU A 115 10.70 -38.85 41.56
C LEU A 115 10.34 -37.74 42.55
N LYS A 116 10.74 -37.89 43.81
CA LYS A 116 10.58 -36.87 44.85
C LYS A 116 11.24 -35.55 44.44
N ASN A 117 12.48 -35.60 43.96
CA ASN A 117 13.20 -34.39 43.53
C ASN A 117 12.54 -33.73 42.31
N ALA A 118 12.05 -34.51 41.35
CA ALA A 118 11.30 -33.98 40.21
C ALA A 118 9.98 -33.33 40.65
N PHE A 119 9.24 -33.98 41.56
CA PHE A 119 8.02 -33.45 42.14
C PHE A 119 8.25 -32.09 42.82
N ILE A 120 9.23 -32.00 43.73
CA ILE A 120 9.57 -30.74 44.42
C ILE A 120 9.95 -29.66 43.39
N LYS A 121 10.74 -30.03 42.38
CA LYS A 121 11.14 -29.11 41.32
C LYS A 121 9.94 -28.58 40.53
N TYR A 122 8.98 -29.43 40.17
CA TYR A 122 7.74 -29.00 39.53
C TYR A 122 6.91 -28.10 40.45
N MET A 123 6.75 -28.45 41.73
CA MET A 123 6.03 -27.63 42.71
C MET A 123 6.63 -26.22 42.83
N CYS A 124 7.95 -26.11 42.93
CA CYS A 124 8.62 -24.82 42.97
C CYS A 124 8.42 -24.03 41.67
N TRP A 125 8.56 -24.67 40.50
CA TRP A 125 8.35 -23.99 39.22
C TRP A 125 6.92 -23.50 39.03
N LEU A 126 5.92 -24.31 39.40
CA LEU A 126 4.51 -23.94 39.35
C LEU A 126 4.27 -22.68 40.18
N TYR A 127 4.81 -22.61 41.40
CA TYR A 127 4.64 -21.46 42.28
C TYR A 127 5.42 -20.22 41.81
N TYR A 128 6.74 -20.34 41.62
CA TYR A 128 7.58 -19.18 41.38
C TYR A 128 7.53 -18.64 39.94
N LYS A 129 7.03 -19.43 38.98
CA LYS A 129 7.05 -19.05 37.55
C LYS A 129 5.68 -19.10 36.89
N PHE A 130 4.79 -20.00 37.28
CA PHE A 130 3.56 -20.25 36.54
C PHE A 130 2.27 -19.97 37.32
N GLU A 131 2.31 -19.55 38.59
CA GLU A 131 1.09 -19.35 39.39
C GLU A 131 0.11 -18.41 38.69
N ARG A 132 0.60 -17.26 38.20
CA ARG A 132 -0.22 -16.30 37.43
C ARG A 132 -0.86 -16.92 36.19
N VAL A 133 -0.14 -17.81 35.50
CA VAL A 133 -0.61 -18.48 34.28
C VAL A 133 -1.67 -19.52 34.61
N LEU A 134 -1.44 -20.33 35.66
CA LEU A 134 -2.35 -21.36 36.12
C LEU A 134 -3.70 -20.79 36.57
N LEU A 135 -3.71 -19.60 37.18
CA LEU A 135 -4.94 -18.91 37.58
C LEU A 135 -5.82 -18.47 36.41
N GLN A 136 -5.31 -18.47 35.18
CA GLN A 136 -6.07 -18.15 33.97
C GLN A 136 -6.67 -19.37 33.28
N ILE A 137 -6.31 -20.59 33.71
CA ILE A 137 -6.79 -21.83 33.09
C ILE A 137 -8.30 -22.00 33.32
N GLY A 138 -9.01 -22.37 32.25
CA GLY A 138 -10.46 -22.53 32.25
C GLY A 138 -11.22 -21.32 31.70
N ASN A 139 -10.54 -20.19 31.50
CA ASN A 139 -11.12 -19.04 30.80
C ASN A 139 -11.21 -19.30 29.29
N ASN A 140 -12.11 -18.58 28.60
CA ASN A 140 -12.26 -18.71 27.14
C ASN A 140 -10.98 -18.26 26.40
N LYS A 141 -10.26 -17.26 26.93
CA LYS A 141 -8.92 -16.90 26.47
C LYS A 141 -7.90 -17.87 27.06
N VAL A 142 -7.15 -18.55 26.20
CA VAL A 142 -6.17 -19.57 26.60
C VAL A 142 -4.85 -18.92 27.00
N PRO A 143 -4.27 -19.22 28.19
CA PRO A 143 -2.99 -18.67 28.60
C PRO A 143 -1.83 -19.23 27.77
N LYS A 144 -0.88 -18.35 27.41
CA LYS A 144 0.21 -18.69 26.47
C LYS A 144 1.57 -18.78 27.14
N ILE A 145 2.31 -19.82 26.85
CA ILE A 145 3.70 -20.01 27.28
C ILE A 145 4.57 -19.97 26.04
N LEU A 146 5.54 -19.07 26.02
CA LEU A 146 6.61 -19.04 25.02
C LEU A 146 7.94 -19.37 25.70
N TYR A 147 8.50 -20.52 25.38
CA TYR A 147 9.84 -20.92 25.81
C TYR A 147 10.84 -20.62 24.69
N LYS A 148 11.92 -19.89 24.97
CA LYS A 148 12.95 -19.55 24.00
C LYS A 148 14.27 -20.27 24.31
N GLY A 149 14.78 -21.03 23.36
CA GLY A 149 16.07 -21.69 23.45
C GLY A 149 15.98 -23.19 23.67
N ILE A 150 17.12 -23.79 24.03
CA ILE A 150 17.27 -25.24 24.17
C ILE A 150 16.58 -25.68 25.46
N ILE A 151 15.59 -26.57 25.34
CA ILE A 151 14.81 -27.08 26.46
C ILE A 151 15.42 -28.34 27.06
N SER A 152 15.51 -28.42 28.40
CA SER A 152 15.90 -29.65 29.09
C SER A 152 14.74 -30.63 29.25
N ASP A 153 15.05 -31.90 29.47
CA ASP A 153 14.05 -32.97 29.64
C ASP A 153 13.01 -32.68 30.76
N ASN A 154 13.45 -32.13 31.89
CA ASN A 154 12.53 -31.76 32.97
C ASN A 154 11.67 -30.54 32.64
N GLU A 155 12.20 -29.55 31.91
CA GLU A 155 11.44 -28.39 31.46
C GLU A 155 10.39 -28.83 30.44
N LEU A 156 10.74 -29.70 29.50
CA LEU A 156 9.80 -30.24 28.52
C LEU A 156 8.66 -31.01 29.19
N LYS A 157 8.96 -31.84 30.18
CA LYS A 157 7.95 -32.54 31.00
C LYS A 157 7.00 -31.55 31.70
N LEU A 158 7.54 -30.50 32.34
CA LEU A 158 6.69 -29.48 32.96
C LEU A 158 5.81 -28.75 31.93
N LEU A 159 6.38 -28.31 30.80
CA LEU A 159 5.61 -27.62 29.79
C LEU A 159 4.53 -28.53 29.17
N THR A 160 4.79 -29.82 29.07
CA THR A 160 3.80 -30.81 28.62
C THR A 160 2.65 -30.92 29.63
N ILE A 161 2.96 -31.01 30.93
CA ILE A 161 1.95 -30.96 32.01
C ILE A 161 1.08 -29.70 31.86
N LEU A 162 1.71 -28.52 31.70
CA LEU A 162 0.98 -27.25 31.58
C LEU A 162 0.10 -27.21 30.32
N CYS A 163 0.58 -27.76 29.21
CA CYS A 163 -0.21 -27.87 27.98
C CYS A 163 -1.46 -28.73 28.18
N ASN A 164 -1.30 -29.90 28.79
CA ASN A 164 -2.39 -30.85 29.03
C ASN A 164 -3.45 -30.28 29.99
N VAL A 165 -3.04 -29.43 30.94
CA VAL A 165 -3.96 -28.77 31.87
C VAL A 165 -4.69 -27.58 31.22
N GLY A 166 -4.21 -27.07 30.08
CA GLY A 166 -4.94 -26.09 29.26
C GLY A 166 -4.16 -24.84 28.86
N CYS A 167 -2.83 -24.84 28.94
CA CYS A 167 -2.01 -23.75 28.39
C CYS A 167 -1.66 -24.01 26.93
N ASP A 168 -1.55 -22.95 26.15
CA ASP A 168 -0.82 -23.02 24.88
C ASP A 168 0.67 -22.94 25.15
N VAL A 169 1.46 -23.77 24.46
CA VAL A 169 2.91 -23.81 24.59
C VAL A 169 3.56 -23.73 23.21
N VAL A 170 4.44 -22.75 23.04
CA VAL A 170 5.35 -22.65 21.90
C VAL A 170 6.78 -22.70 22.42
N ILE A 171 7.59 -23.60 21.87
CA ILE A 171 9.04 -23.65 22.06
C ILE A 171 9.68 -23.07 20.80
N TYR A 172 10.38 -21.95 20.95
CA TYR A 172 11.14 -21.31 19.87
C TYR A 172 12.64 -21.62 20.02
N GLU A 173 13.21 -22.35 19.07
CA GLU A 173 14.64 -22.72 19.03
C GLU A 173 15.45 -21.93 17.99
N GLY A 174 14.86 -20.90 17.39
CA GLY A 174 15.55 -20.06 16.40
C GLY A 174 16.69 -19.24 17.01
N LYS A 175 17.74 -19.00 16.23
CA LYS A 175 18.94 -18.25 16.65
C LYS A 175 18.71 -16.74 16.72
N ASN A 176 17.72 -16.22 16.00
CA ASN A 176 17.43 -14.80 15.91
C ASN A 176 16.40 -14.40 16.96
N ASN A 177 16.44 -13.15 17.41
CA ASN A 177 15.36 -12.61 18.24
C ASN A 177 14.03 -12.64 17.46
N ILE A 178 12.94 -12.90 18.18
CA ILE A 178 11.59 -12.77 17.63
C ILE A 178 11.30 -11.27 17.56
N GLU A 179 11.50 -10.71 16.38
CA GLU A 179 11.34 -9.29 16.09
C GLU A 179 10.06 -9.08 15.27
N PRO A 180 9.42 -7.92 15.39
CA PRO A 180 8.37 -7.55 14.44
C PRO A 180 9.00 -7.53 13.04
N GLU A 181 8.28 -8.00 12.02
CA GLU A 181 8.71 -7.76 10.64
C GLU A 181 8.96 -6.26 10.47
N SER A 182 10.12 -5.92 9.90
CA SER A 182 10.59 -4.55 9.76
C SER A 182 9.66 -3.72 8.86
N THR A 183 8.67 -3.09 9.50
CA THR A 183 8.03 -1.79 9.25
C THR A 183 7.63 -1.40 7.82
N ILE A 184 6.33 -1.56 7.54
CA ILE A 184 5.40 -0.41 7.38
C ILE A 184 4.20 -0.66 8.31
N ASN A 185 4.12 0.11 9.40
CA ASN A 185 3.10 0.01 10.44
C ASN A 185 1.82 0.78 10.08
N GLN A 186 0.71 0.09 9.86
CA GLN A 186 -0.63 0.56 10.22
C GLN A 186 -1.46 -0.64 10.72
N VAL A 187 -1.61 -0.78 12.03
CA VAL A 187 -2.63 -1.69 12.58
C VAL A 187 -3.94 -0.93 12.60
N GLY A 188 -4.85 -1.31 11.71
CA GLY A 188 -6.20 -0.79 11.70
C GLY A 188 -6.88 -1.00 13.06
N THR A 189 -7.41 0.06 13.65
CA THR A 189 -8.31 -0.03 14.79
C THR A 189 -9.58 -0.81 14.40
N ILE A 190 -10.40 -1.23 15.36
CA ILE A 190 -11.71 -1.86 15.07
C ILE A 190 -12.55 -0.95 14.15
N ALA A 191 -12.45 0.38 14.30
CA ALA A 191 -13.10 1.33 13.40
C ALA A 191 -12.51 1.30 11.98
N TYR A 192 -11.18 1.24 11.83
CA TYR A 192 -10.53 1.09 10.52
C TYR A 192 -10.86 -0.26 9.87
N GLN A 193 -10.96 -1.33 10.64
CA GLN A 193 -11.37 -2.65 10.13
C GLN A 193 -12.82 -2.63 9.66
N ALA A 194 -13.73 -2.04 10.44
CA ALA A 194 -15.12 -1.84 10.04
C ALA A 194 -15.26 -0.92 8.80
N GLU A 195 -14.47 0.15 8.73
CA GLU A 195 -14.40 1.03 7.54
C GLU A 195 -13.86 0.26 6.33
N THR A 196 -12.79 -0.52 6.48
CA THR A 196 -12.22 -1.35 5.41
C THR A 196 -13.20 -2.41 4.92
N GLU A 197 -13.96 -3.02 5.82
CA GLU A 197 -14.95 -4.05 5.50
C GLU A 197 -16.19 -3.44 4.81
N LEU A 198 -16.68 -2.29 5.29
CA LEU A 198 -17.70 -1.49 4.59
C LEU A 198 -17.22 -1.02 3.21
N ASP A 199 -15.97 -0.59 3.12
CA ASP A 199 -15.36 -0.12 1.88
C ASP A 199 -15.24 -1.23 0.84
N ALA A 200 -14.85 -2.43 1.25
CA ALA A 200 -14.78 -3.60 0.36
C ALA A 200 -16.16 -4.01 -0.18
N MET A 201 -17.25 -3.68 0.53
CA MET A 201 -18.62 -3.87 0.07
C MET A 201 -19.09 -2.74 -0.85
N LEU A 202 -18.73 -1.49 -0.55
CA LEU A 202 -19.24 -0.30 -1.25
C LEU A 202 -18.49 0.01 -2.56
N TYR A 203 -17.16 -0.18 -2.61
CA TYR A 203 -16.30 0.27 -3.71
C TYR A 203 -15.87 -0.88 -4.64
N GLN A 204 -16.79 -1.82 -4.91
CA GLN A 204 -16.57 -2.86 -5.92
C GLN A 204 -16.61 -2.24 -7.33
N ASP A 205 -15.87 -2.80 -8.29
CA ASP A 205 -15.74 -2.25 -9.66
C ASP A 205 -17.10 -2.02 -10.36
N ASN A 206 -18.13 -2.78 -9.98
CA ASN A 206 -19.49 -2.71 -10.53
C ASN A 206 -20.45 -1.79 -9.74
N SER A 207 -20.00 -1.15 -8.66
CA SER A 207 -20.84 -0.31 -7.79
C SER A 207 -21.10 1.10 -8.34
N GLY A 208 -20.22 1.57 -9.24
CA GLY A 208 -20.24 2.96 -9.73
C GLY A 208 -19.77 4.01 -8.74
N ILE A 209 -19.27 3.59 -7.55
CA ILE A 209 -18.72 4.45 -6.51
C ILE A 209 -17.23 4.10 -6.34
N TYR A 210 -16.35 5.11 -6.39
CA TYR A 210 -14.89 4.91 -6.38
C TYR A 210 -14.20 5.75 -5.30
N LYS A 211 -13.18 5.19 -4.66
CA LYS A 211 -12.31 5.92 -3.72
C LYS A 211 -11.35 6.83 -4.47
N ASN A 212 -10.91 7.88 -3.79
CA ASN A 212 -9.84 8.75 -4.30
C ASN A 212 -8.59 7.94 -4.62
N HIS A 213 -8.09 8.07 -5.85
CA HIS A 213 -6.85 7.42 -6.32
C HIS A 213 -6.86 5.89 -6.10
N GLN A 214 -8.03 5.27 -6.22
CA GLN A 214 -8.20 3.81 -6.08
C GLN A 214 -7.36 3.03 -7.08
N TYR A 215 -7.29 3.51 -8.33
CA TYR A 215 -6.63 2.83 -9.43
C TYR A 215 -5.31 3.50 -9.81
N LYS A 216 -4.32 2.67 -10.12
CA LYS A 216 -2.94 3.10 -10.41
C LYS A 216 -2.53 2.93 -11.86
N LYS A 217 -3.30 2.16 -12.63
CA LYS A 217 -3.05 1.87 -14.04
C LYS A 217 -4.15 2.44 -14.91
N ILE A 218 -3.75 3.03 -16.03
CA ILE A 218 -4.63 3.68 -16.98
C ILE A 218 -4.38 3.16 -18.40
N ASN A 219 -5.47 2.92 -19.11
CA ASN A 219 -5.51 2.68 -20.55
C ASN A 219 -6.29 3.81 -21.21
N VAL A 220 -5.64 4.62 -22.05
CA VAL A 220 -6.29 5.78 -22.67
C VAL A 220 -6.94 5.41 -24.00
N ILE A 221 -8.19 5.84 -24.18
CA ILE A 221 -8.96 5.70 -25.41
C ILE A 221 -9.24 7.11 -25.97
N THR A 222 -8.56 7.51 -27.03
CA THR A 222 -8.84 8.79 -27.70
C THR A 222 -10.16 8.70 -28.47
N LEU A 223 -11.12 9.53 -28.09
CA LEU A 223 -12.46 9.59 -28.68
C LEU A 223 -12.44 10.23 -30.07
N LYS A 224 -13.34 9.76 -30.93
CA LYS A 224 -13.70 10.44 -32.17
C LYS A 224 -15.01 11.17 -31.94
N THR A 225 -14.94 12.49 -31.83
CA THR A 225 -16.08 13.33 -31.48
C THR A 225 -16.54 14.17 -32.68
N ILE A 226 -17.71 14.77 -32.57
CA ILE A 226 -18.06 16.02 -33.28
C ILE A 226 -17.73 17.23 -32.40
N TYR A 227 -17.76 18.44 -32.96
CA TYR A 227 -17.40 19.66 -32.20
C TYR A 227 -18.33 19.88 -31.00
N GLU A 228 -19.63 19.68 -31.17
CA GLU A 228 -20.63 19.86 -30.11
C GLU A 228 -20.40 18.90 -28.93
N GLU A 229 -19.94 17.67 -29.21
CA GLU A 229 -19.61 16.68 -28.18
C GLU A 229 -18.40 17.09 -27.34
N ILE A 230 -17.42 17.79 -27.93
CA ILE A 230 -16.28 18.30 -27.16
C ILE A 230 -16.79 19.13 -26.00
N LEU A 231 -17.71 20.07 -26.25
CA LEU A 231 -18.24 20.98 -25.23
C LEU A 231 -19.04 20.26 -24.13
N ILE A 232 -19.72 19.17 -24.48
CA ILE A 232 -20.51 18.36 -23.54
C ILE A 232 -19.59 17.52 -22.67
N LEU A 233 -18.68 16.77 -23.30
CA LEU A 233 -17.81 15.81 -22.64
C LEU A 233 -16.74 16.49 -21.78
N TRP A 234 -16.27 17.68 -22.16
CA TRP A 234 -15.15 18.38 -21.49
C TRP A 234 -15.34 18.54 -19.98
N ASN A 235 -16.57 18.83 -19.54
CA ASN A 235 -16.92 19.03 -18.14
C ASN A 235 -17.65 17.83 -17.52
N GLN A 236 -17.79 16.74 -18.28
CA GLN A 236 -18.37 15.49 -17.80
C GLN A 236 -17.29 14.63 -17.16
N GLU A 237 -17.54 14.18 -15.93
CA GLU A 237 -16.65 13.24 -15.25
C GLU A 237 -16.45 11.97 -16.09
N ILE A 238 -15.22 11.45 -16.08
CA ILE A 238 -14.78 10.34 -16.93
C ILE A 238 -15.67 9.12 -16.74
N ARG A 239 -16.12 8.82 -15.51
CA ARG A 239 -16.95 7.64 -15.22
C ARG A 239 -18.28 7.61 -15.96
N TYR A 240 -18.76 8.76 -16.45
CA TYR A 240 -19.99 8.86 -17.21
C TYR A 240 -19.76 8.89 -18.72
N ARG A 241 -18.50 8.94 -19.19
CA ARG A 241 -18.17 8.96 -20.60
C ARG A 241 -18.32 7.57 -21.21
N GLU A 242 -18.77 7.52 -22.46
CA GLU A 242 -18.84 6.26 -23.19
C GLU A 242 -17.44 5.61 -23.31
N ASN A 243 -17.39 4.28 -23.20
CA ASN A 243 -16.17 3.47 -23.17
C ASN A 243 -15.33 3.58 -21.89
N PHE A 244 -15.83 4.27 -20.85
CA PHE A 244 -15.28 4.11 -19.51
C PHE A 244 -15.54 2.69 -19.00
N LYS A 245 -14.49 2.02 -18.54
CA LYS A 245 -14.59 0.71 -17.90
C LYS A 245 -13.38 0.42 -17.04
N ILE A 246 -13.56 -0.46 -16.08
CA ILE A 246 -12.50 -0.93 -15.20
C ILE A 246 -12.39 -2.44 -15.40
N GLU A 247 -11.21 -2.90 -15.81
CA GLU A 247 -10.92 -4.31 -16.05
C GLU A 247 -9.53 -4.62 -15.48
N ASN A 248 -9.43 -5.62 -14.60
CA ASN A 248 -8.17 -6.07 -14.00
C ASN A 248 -7.34 -4.92 -13.37
N ASP A 249 -7.98 -4.06 -12.56
CA ASP A 249 -7.38 -2.87 -11.93
C ASP A 249 -6.85 -1.79 -12.91
N ILE A 250 -7.22 -1.88 -14.20
CA ILE A 250 -6.87 -0.89 -15.22
C ILE A 250 -8.13 -0.10 -15.59
N VAL A 251 -8.05 1.22 -15.44
CA VAL A 251 -9.12 2.12 -15.86
C VAL A 251 -8.94 2.46 -17.33
N SER A 252 -9.92 2.11 -18.15
CA SER A 252 -10.02 2.61 -19.52
C SER A 252 -10.64 4.01 -19.50
N VAL A 253 -9.85 5.02 -19.86
CA VAL A 253 -10.21 6.44 -19.75
C VAL A 253 -10.43 7.01 -21.15
N PRO A 254 -11.68 7.41 -21.49
CA PRO A 254 -11.98 8.09 -22.73
C PRO A 254 -11.56 9.57 -22.68
N VAL A 255 -10.72 9.98 -23.62
CA VAL A 255 -10.17 11.35 -23.69
C VAL A 255 -10.38 12.01 -25.03
N ILE A 256 -10.43 13.34 -25.03
CA ILE A 256 -10.53 14.18 -26.21
C ILE A 256 -9.13 14.61 -26.61
N PHE A 257 -8.78 14.41 -27.89
CA PHE A 257 -7.59 15.03 -28.46
C PHE A 257 -7.96 15.65 -29.80
N ALA A 258 -8.21 16.96 -29.80
CA ALA A 258 -8.91 17.61 -30.91
C ALA A 258 -8.23 18.91 -31.36
N LYS A 259 -8.33 19.20 -32.65
CA LYS A 259 -8.03 20.50 -33.24
C LYS A 259 -9.34 21.16 -33.67
N VAL A 260 -9.62 22.35 -33.16
CA VAL A 260 -10.78 23.17 -33.51
C VAL A 260 -10.30 24.31 -34.42
N SER A 261 -10.68 24.23 -35.70
CA SER A 261 -10.27 25.16 -36.75
C SER A 261 -11.40 26.13 -37.10
N GLY A 262 -11.13 27.43 -37.00
CA GLY A 262 -12.12 28.48 -37.30
C GLY A 262 -12.96 28.93 -36.10
N VAL A 263 -13.85 29.88 -36.38
CA VAL A 263 -14.75 30.52 -35.42
C VAL A 263 -16.19 30.37 -35.91
N LYS A 264 -17.00 29.66 -35.11
CA LYS A 264 -18.40 29.36 -35.45
C LYS A 264 -19.18 30.66 -35.65
N ASP A 265 -19.81 30.78 -36.81
CA ASP A 265 -20.59 31.96 -37.25
C ASP A 265 -19.79 33.29 -37.23
N GLY A 266 -18.45 33.25 -37.26
CA GLY A 266 -17.61 34.44 -37.10
C GLY A 266 -17.73 35.13 -35.72
N ALA A 267 -18.43 34.50 -34.77
CA ALA A 267 -18.83 35.10 -33.51
C ALA A 267 -17.69 35.12 -32.48
N VAL A 268 -16.76 36.07 -32.62
CA VAL A 268 -15.57 36.23 -31.77
C VAL A 268 -15.89 36.24 -30.27
N ALA A 269 -16.93 36.97 -29.85
CA ALA A 269 -17.33 37.04 -28.45
C ALA A 269 -17.76 35.67 -27.92
N LYS A 270 -18.50 34.90 -28.73
CA LYS A 270 -18.94 33.54 -28.38
C LYS A 270 -17.76 32.58 -28.30
N TYR A 271 -16.84 32.64 -29.27
CA TYR A 271 -15.60 31.85 -29.27
C TYR A 271 -14.81 32.00 -27.96
N TRP A 272 -14.57 33.24 -27.54
CA TRP A 272 -13.86 33.49 -26.27
C TRP A 272 -14.67 33.06 -25.05
N SER A 273 -16.00 33.25 -25.05
CA SER A 273 -16.85 32.76 -23.97
C SER A 273 -16.86 31.23 -23.86
N THR A 274 -16.81 30.51 -25.00
CA THR A 274 -16.71 29.06 -25.04
C THR A 274 -15.38 28.60 -24.47
N ILE A 275 -14.25 29.15 -24.92
CA ILE A 275 -12.93 28.80 -24.36
C ILE A 275 -12.89 29.07 -22.85
N LYS A 276 -13.44 30.21 -22.40
CA LYS A 276 -13.55 30.50 -20.97
C LYS A 276 -14.33 29.43 -20.21
N SER A 277 -15.44 28.94 -20.77
CA SER A 277 -16.28 27.91 -20.14
C SER A 277 -15.61 26.52 -20.04
N LEU A 278 -14.58 26.28 -20.86
CA LEU A 278 -13.77 25.06 -20.84
C LEU A 278 -12.57 25.17 -19.86
N CYS A 279 -12.29 26.37 -19.37
CA CYS A 279 -11.28 26.59 -18.35
C CYS A 279 -11.85 26.31 -16.96
N SER A 280 -11.17 25.43 -16.23
CA SER A 280 -11.44 25.06 -14.84
C SER A 280 -10.16 25.17 -14.01
N GLU A 281 -10.21 24.84 -12.72
CA GLU A 281 -9.02 24.77 -11.87
C GLU A 281 -7.98 23.75 -12.37
N ASP A 282 -8.42 22.73 -13.11
CA ASP A 282 -7.58 21.64 -13.64
C ASP A 282 -7.24 21.83 -15.13
N THR A 283 -7.44 23.05 -15.66
CA THR A 283 -7.10 23.38 -17.04
C THR A 283 -5.76 24.12 -17.13
N TYR A 284 -4.81 23.54 -17.85
CA TYR A 284 -3.57 24.19 -18.26
C TYR A 284 -3.78 24.96 -19.57
N LEU A 285 -3.80 26.28 -19.49
CA LEU A 285 -3.95 27.16 -20.64
C LEU A 285 -2.58 27.55 -21.21
N ILE A 286 -2.36 27.25 -22.49
CA ILE A 286 -1.20 27.64 -23.28
C ILE A 286 -1.63 28.73 -24.26
N ASP A 287 -1.13 29.95 -24.05
CA ASP A 287 -1.47 31.14 -24.83
C ASP A 287 -0.34 31.61 -25.74
N LYS A 288 0.81 30.91 -25.72
CA LYS A 288 1.99 31.21 -26.51
C LYS A 288 2.39 30.01 -27.37
N THR A 289 2.62 30.28 -28.65
CA THR A 289 3.07 29.27 -29.63
C THR A 289 4.45 29.66 -30.20
N PRO A 290 5.46 28.76 -30.13
CA PRO A 290 5.48 27.50 -29.39
C PRO A 290 5.54 27.71 -27.86
N PHE A 291 5.16 26.68 -27.10
CA PHE A 291 5.20 26.69 -25.65
C PHE A 291 6.59 26.29 -25.14
N ILE A 292 7.16 25.24 -25.72
CA ILE A 292 8.54 24.81 -25.52
C ILE A 292 9.35 25.15 -26.78
N ASN A 293 10.44 25.89 -26.63
CA ASN A 293 11.37 26.17 -27.72
C ASN A 293 12.50 25.14 -27.72
N SER A 294 13.01 24.80 -28.90
CA SER A 294 14.14 23.86 -29.05
C SER A 294 15.44 24.35 -28.40
N THR A 295 15.53 25.66 -28.13
CA THR A 295 16.66 26.34 -27.47
C THR A 295 16.51 26.40 -25.95
N ASP A 296 15.36 26.00 -25.39
CA ASP A 296 15.14 26.03 -23.95
C ASP A 296 16.09 25.06 -23.24
N PHE A 297 16.58 25.46 -22.08
CA PHE A 297 17.53 24.66 -21.31
C PHE A 297 16.88 23.37 -20.81
N ASN A 298 17.48 22.23 -21.16
CA ASN A 298 17.05 20.91 -20.72
C ASN A 298 18.26 20.15 -20.13
N PRO A 299 18.37 20.07 -18.79
CA PRO A 299 19.55 19.51 -18.13
C PRO A 299 19.71 18.00 -18.33
N ILE A 300 18.62 17.28 -18.63
CA ILE A 300 18.64 15.83 -18.79
C ILE A 300 18.93 15.37 -20.23
N LYS A 301 18.87 16.30 -21.20
CA LYS A 301 18.99 16.03 -22.64
C LYS A 301 20.29 15.30 -23.02
N SER A 302 21.43 15.70 -22.45
CA SER A 302 22.74 15.10 -22.75
C SER A 302 22.86 13.64 -22.27
N SER A 303 22.11 13.26 -21.24
CA SER A 303 22.13 11.91 -20.65
C SER A 303 21.17 10.93 -21.32
N CYS A 304 20.24 11.41 -22.17
CA CYS A 304 19.13 10.61 -22.69
C CYS A 304 19.56 9.42 -23.56
N THR A 305 20.72 9.50 -24.21
CA THR A 305 21.29 8.37 -24.99
C THR A 305 21.60 7.16 -24.11
N SER A 306 21.85 7.36 -22.82
CA SER A 306 22.13 6.30 -21.86
C SER A 306 20.89 5.65 -21.25
N PHE A 307 19.70 6.24 -21.48
CA PHE A 307 18.43 5.83 -20.87
C PHE A 307 17.62 4.85 -21.71
N LEU A 308 18.06 4.57 -22.93
CA LEU A 308 17.36 3.69 -23.86
C LEU A 308 18.33 2.64 -24.41
N LYS A 309 17.93 1.37 -24.41
CA LYS A 309 18.69 0.28 -25.02
C LYS A 309 17.75 -0.65 -25.76
N ASN A 310 18.04 -0.91 -27.04
CA ASN A 310 17.23 -1.77 -27.91
C ASN A 310 15.73 -1.38 -27.90
N GLY A 311 15.45 -0.08 -27.92
CA GLY A 311 14.08 0.46 -27.88
C GLY A 311 13.37 0.36 -26.53
N LYS A 312 14.03 -0.14 -25.47
CA LYS A 312 13.48 -0.23 -24.11
C LYS A 312 14.13 0.75 -23.14
N LEU A 313 13.29 1.41 -22.33
CA LEU A 313 13.74 2.34 -21.29
C LEU A 313 14.48 1.61 -20.18
N LEU A 314 15.61 2.18 -19.76
CA LEU A 314 16.38 1.74 -18.61
C LEU A 314 15.92 2.51 -17.37
N ARG A 315 14.79 2.08 -16.81
CA ARG A 315 14.08 2.77 -15.70
C ARG A 315 14.97 3.12 -14.52
N GLU A 316 15.73 2.14 -14.01
CA GLU A 316 16.65 2.34 -12.89
C GLU A 316 17.71 3.41 -13.17
N LYS A 317 18.19 3.50 -14.42
CA LYS A 317 19.15 4.55 -14.81
C LYS A 317 18.51 5.94 -14.87
N ILE A 318 17.25 6.01 -15.29
CA ILE A 318 16.49 7.26 -15.31
C ILE A 318 16.26 7.74 -13.87
N LYS A 319 15.74 6.87 -13.00
CA LYS A 319 15.35 7.20 -11.62
C LYS A 319 16.54 7.53 -10.72
N SER A 320 17.70 6.91 -10.96
CA SER A 320 18.95 7.21 -10.23
C SER A 320 19.70 8.44 -10.76
N HIS A 321 19.26 9.05 -11.86
CA HIS A 321 19.95 10.19 -12.44
C HIS A 321 19.71 11.47 -11.62
N LYS A 322 20.76 12.27 -11.43
CA LYS A 322 20.72 13.49 -10.59
C LYS A 322 19.68 14.54 -11.04
N GLU A 323 19.39 14.62 -12.33
CA GLU A 323 18.43 15.58 -12.92
C GLU A 323 16.99 15.02 -13.00
N TYR A 324 16.74 13.84 -12.44
CA TYR A 324 15.42 13.22 -12.48
C TYR A 324 14.45 13.94 -11.52
N LYS A 325 13.50 14.69 -12.12
CA LYS A 325 12.61 15.59 -11.37
C LYS A 325 11.48 14.87 -10.63
N TYR A 326 11.16 13.63 -10.94
CA TYR A 326 9.92 12.98 -10.47
C TYR A 326 10.10 12.12 -9.22
N SER A 327 11.30 12.14 -8.62
CA SER A 327 11.63 11.35 -7.42
C SER A 327 10.73 11.61 -6.21
N PHE A 328 10.07 12.78 -6.15
CA PHE A 328 9.14 13.14 -5.08
C PHE A 328 7.72 12.55 -5.27
N MET A 329 7.37 12.08 -6.46
CA MET A 329 6.07 11.49 -6.75
C MET A 329 6.00 10.06 -6.18
N ARG A 330 4.78 9.56 -5.93
CA ARG A 330 4.60 8.16 -5.55
C ARG A 330 5.15 7.23 -6.64
N GLU A 331 5.71 6.11 -6.21
CA GLU A 331 6.42 5.17 -7.08
C GLU A 331 5.56 4.68 -8.27
N ASP A 332 4.30 4.35 -8.01
CA ASP A 332 3.33 3.94 -9.02
C ASP A 332 3.09 5.01 -10.09
N MET A 333 3.06 6.28 -9.71
CA MET A 333 2.91 7.40 -10.65
C MET A 333 4.17 7.58 -11.52
N GLN A 334 5.35 7.42 -10.92
CA GLN A 334 6.61 7.46 -11.66
C GLN A 334 6.66 6.32 -12.69
N GLU A 335 6.31 5.11 -12.27
CA GLU A 335 6.25 3.95 -13.17
C GLU A 335 5.23 4.15 -14.29
N ASN A 336 4.06 4.73 -14.00
CA ASN A 336 3.07 5.07 -15.03
C ASN A 336 3.61 6.10 -16.04
N ILE A 337 4.33 7.14 -15.59
CA ILE A 337 4.98 8.09 -16.50
C ILE A 337 5.99 7.36 -17.42
N LEU A 338 6.84 6.50 -16.86
CA LEU A 338 7.82 5.73 -17.64
C LEU A 338 7.14 4.73 -18.60
N ASP A 339 6.04 4.11 -18.18
CA ASP A 339 5.19 3.27 -19.05
C ASP A 339 4.68 4.08 -20.24
N LYS A 340 4.17 5.30 -20.01
CA LYS A 340 3.66 6.16 -21.09
C LYS A 340 4.75 6.72 -22.00
N ILE A 341 5.97 6.95 -21.50
CA ILE A 341 7.13 7.25 -22.37
C ILE A 341 7.43 6.03 -23.27
N GLN A 342 7.49 4.83 -22.70
CA GLN A 342 7.73 3.61 -23.46
C GLN A 342 6.64 3.39 -24.51
N GLU A 343 5.39 3.57 -24.13
CA GLU A 343 4.23 3.46 -25.01
C GLU A 343 4.27 4.47 -26.15
N LEU A 344 4.65 5.73 -25.88
CA LEU A 344 4.80 6.76 -26.91
C LEU A 344 5.87 6.40 -27.94
N LEU A 345 7.02 5.88 -27.47
CA LEU A 345 8.11 5.40 -28.33
C LEU A 345 7.64 4.21 -29.19
N ASP A 346 6.94 3.25 -28.59
CA ASP A 346 6.46 2.04 -29.25
C ASP A 346 5.39 2.38 -30.32
N ARG A 347 4.49 3.33 -30.03
CA ARG A 347 3.42 3.78 -30.95
C ARG A 347 3.94 4.60 -32.13
N LYS A 348 5.13 5.24 -32.02
CA LYS A 348 5.76 6.05 -33.08
C LYS A 348 4.84 7.12 -33.70
N VAL A 349 3.96 7.70 -32.90
CA VAL A 349 3.01 8.74 -33.36
C VAL A 349 3.70 10.08 -33.67
N ILE A 350 4.88 10.29 -33.08
CA ILE A 350 5.77 11.41 -33.42
C ILE A 350 6.63 11.01 -34.62
N LYS A 351 6.54 11.79 -35.71
CA LYS A 351 7.37 11.60 -36.90
C LYS A 351 8.85 11.68 -36.54
N GLY A 352 9.62 10.75 -37.09
CA GLY A 352 11.06 10.67 -36.82
C GLY A 352 11.43 9.86 -35.59
N THR A 353 10.49 9.27 -34.84
CA THR A 353 10.84 8.36 -33.73
C THR A 353 11.76 7.23 -34.22
N TYR A 354 12.90 7.02 -33.55
CA TYR A 354 14.02 6.14 -33.98
C TYR A 354 14.76 6.60 -35.24
N GLN A 355 14.66 7.89 -35.58
CA GLN A 355 15.38 8.55 -36.65
C GLN A 355 16.01 9.82 -36.09
N ASN A 356 17.28 10.07 -36.42
CA ASN A 356 18.01 11.29 -36.06
C ASN A 356 17.96 11.65 -34.55
N GLY A 357 17.79 10.65 -33.67
CA GLY A 357 17.76 10.83 -32.22
C GLY A 357 16.47 11.38 -31.63
N THR A 358 15.36 11.40 -32.39
CA THR A 358 14.05 11.89 -31.90
C THR A 358 13.57 11.16 -30.64
N GLU A 359 13.88 9.87 -30.50
CA GLU A 359 13.59 9.06 -29.31
C GLU A 359 14.23 9.62 -28.04
N TYR A 360 15.43 10.19 -28.14
CA TYR A 360 16.10 10.83 -27.01
C TYR A 360 15.48 12.19 -26.69
N LEU A 361 14.99 12.90 -27.71
CA LEU A 361 14.23 14.13 -27.51
C LEU A 361 12.88 13.85 -26.84
N ILE A 362 12.19 12.77 -27.21
CA ILE A 362 10.96 12.32 -26.55
C ILE A 362 11.21 12.14 -25.05
N ILE A 363 12.23 11.38 -24.69
CA ILE A 363 12.61 11.13 -23.30
C ILE A 363 12.98 12.46 -22.61
N ALA A 364 13.83 13.28 -23.24
CA ALA A 364 14.30 14.54 -22.65
C ALA A 364 13.16 15.53 -22.37
N THR A 365 12.23 15.69 -23.32
CA THR A 365 11.10 16.61 -23.20
C THR A 365 10.17 16.16 -22.07
N ILE A 366 9.85 14.87 -22.02
CA ILE A 366 8.92 14.34 -21.02
C ILE A 366 9.56 14.30 -19.62
N LEU A 367 10.87 14.10 -19.48
CA LEU A 367 11.54 14.14 -18.18
C LEU A 367 11.84 15.57 -17.69
N ASN A 368 11.63 16.59 -18.52
CA ASN A 368 11.86 18.00 -18.21
C ASN A 368 10.57 18.84 -18.23
N MET A 369 9.40 18.23 -17.93
CA MET A 369 8.13 18.95 -17.88
C MET A 369 8.14 20.07 -16.83
N ASN A 370 7.27 21.07 -17.03
CA ASN A 370 7.08 22.13 -16.05
C ASN A 370 6.31 21.63 -14.82
N THR A 371 6.55 22.26 -13.68
CA THR A 371 6.00 21.85 -12.38
C THR A 371 4.47 21.82 -12.33
N GLU A 372 3.78 22.73 -13.02
CA GLU A 372 2.31 22.77 -13.00
C GLU A 372 1.68 21.54 -13.69
N LEU A 373 2.22 21.09 -14.82
CA LEU A 373 1.75 19.85 -15.45
C LEU A 373 2.00 18.64 -14.55
N ILE A 374 3.16 18.59 -13.87
CA ILE A 374 3.45 17.51 -12.90
C ILE A 374 2.44 17.50 -11.75
N ARG A 375 1.98 18.67 -11.30
CA ARG A 375 0.94 18.77 -10.25
C ARG A 375 -0.42 18.31 -10.74
N LEU A 376 -0.81 18.68 -11.97
CA LEU A 376 -2.05 18.19 -12.58
C LEU A 376 -2.03 16.66 -12.71
N ILE A 377 -0.91 16.08 -13.14
CA ILE A 377 -0.73 14.62 -13.18
C ILE A 377 -0.90 13.99 -11.78
N GLN A 378 -0.37 14.62 -10.72
CA GLN A 378 -0.52 14.14 -9.34
C GLN A 378 -1.95 14.23 -8.79
N LYS A 379 -2.67 15.30 -9.15
CA LYS A 379 -4.06 15.50 -8.72
C LYS A 379 -5.01 14.54 -9.41
N PHE A 380 -4.68 14.08 -10.62
CA PHE A 380 -5.58 13.32 -11.46
C PHE A 380 -6.00 11.96 -10.84
N ASP A 381 -7.32 11.78 -10.71
CA ASP A 381 -7.97 10.51 -10.36
C ASP A 381 -8.73 10.00 -11.59
N PHE A 382 -8.39 8.78 -12.04
CA PHE A 382 -8.86 8.21 -13.30
C PHE A 382 -10.38 7.97 -13.37
N THR A 383 -11.10 8.11 -12.25
CA THR A 383 -12.55 7.92 -12.16
C THR A 383 -13.34 9.24 -12.09
N ARG A 384 -12.65 10.37 -12.01
CA ARG A 384 -13.23 11.71 -11.77
C ARG A 384 -13.05 12.61 -12.99
N GLN A 385 -12.75 13.90 -12.76
CA GLN A 385 -12.43 14.85 -13.80
C GLN A 385 -10.98 14.67 -14.26
N ASN A 386 -10.76 14.58 -15.55
CA ASN A 386 -9.42 14.63 -16.12
C ASN A 386 -8.87 16.06 -16.12
N PRO A 387 -7.55 16.22 -16.02
CA PRO A 387 -6.92 17.49 -16.32
C PRO A 387 -7.05 17.81 -17.80
N ASN A 388 -7.01 19.10 -18.12
CA ASN A 388 -7.27 19.62 -19.46
C ASN A 388 -6.11 20.46 -19.95
N VAL A 389 -5.79 20.41 -21.24
CA VAL A 389 -4.93 21.40 -21.91
C VAL A 389 -5.74 22.12 -22.97
N ILE A 390 -5.73 23.45 -22.89
CA ILE A 390 -6.22 24.31 -23.97
C ILE A 390 -5.02 25.00 -24.58
N TYR A 391 -4.80 24.79 -25.87
CA TYR A 391 -3.70 25.40 -26.60
C TYR A 391 -4.25 26.41 -27.61
N LEU A 392 -3.98 27.69 -27.39
CA LEU A 392 -4.36 28.77 -28.30
C LEU A 392 -3.28 28.98 -29.36
N CYS A 393 -3.61 28.64 -30.61
CA CYS A 393 -2.72 28.82 -31.77
C CYS A 393 -3.28 29.91 -32.68
N LEU A 394 -3.10 31.16 -32.26
CA LEU A 394 -3.73 32.34 -32.88
C LEU A 394 -2.97 32.92 -34.07
N THR A 395 -1.82 32.36 -34.43
CA THR A 395 -0.91 32.91 -35.47
C THR A 395 -0.45 31.81 -36.42
N GLU A 396 0.30 32.18 -37.46
CA GLU A 396 0.95 31.25 -38.39
C GLU A 396 2.12 30.44 -37.79
N LYS A 397 2.55 30.77 -36.56
CA LYS A 397 3.59 30.01 -35.88
C LYS A 397 3.09 28.59 -35.58
N SER A 398 3.86 27.60 -36.03
CA SER A 398 3.62 26.20 -35.70
C SER A 398 4.09 25.86 -34.29
N ILE A 399 3.46 24.87 -33.67
CA ILE A 399 3.98 24.27 -32.43
C ILE A 399 5.33 23.59 -32.71
N SER A 400 6.17 23.47 -31.68
CA SER A 400 7.46 22.79 -31.81
C SER A 400 7.31 21.26 -31.83
N LEU A 401 8.41 20.57 -32.12
CA LEU A 401 8.48 19.11 -31.96
C LEU A 401 8.31 18.75 -30.47
N GLU A 402 8.90 19.52 -29.56
CA GLU A 402 8.77 19.38 -28.12
C GLU A 402 7.32 19.55 -27.65
N ASP A 403 6.60 20.55 -28.15
CA ASP A 403 5.16 20.72 -27.88
C ASP A 403 4.38 19.49 -28.36
N SER A 404 4.68 19.00 -29.56
CA SER A 404 4.00 17.83 -30.14
C SER A 404 4.23 16.57 -29.28
N ILE A 405 5.46 16.36 -28.81
CA ILE A 405 5.83 15.28 -27.88
C ILE A 405 5.04 15.41 -26.57
N LEU A 406 5.03 16.61 -25.98
CA LEU A 406 4.34 16.86 -24.72
C LEU A 406 2.84 16.60 -24.85
N MET A 407 2.18 17.11 -25.90
CA MET A 407 0.75 16.93 -26.11
C MET A 407 0.41 15.45 -26.34
N ALA A 408 1.21 14.71 -27.11
CA ALA A 408 1.00 13.27 -27.29
C ALA A 408 1.12 12.50 -25.97
N PHE A 409 2.12 12.85 -25.16
CA PHE A 409 2.34 12.24 -23.86
C PHE A 409 1.22 12.55 -22.86
N LEU A 410 0.77 13.80 -22.75
CA LEU A 410 -0.32 14.18 -21.88
C LEU A 410 -1.64 13.49 -22.27
N ASN A 411 -1.90 13.33 -23.57
CA ASN A 411 -3.01 12.50 -24.04
C ASN A 411 -2.89 11.06 -23.51
N LEU A 412 -1.71 10.41 -23.60
CA LEU A 412 -1.49 9.07 -23.04
C LEU A 412 -1.58 8.97 -21.51
N ILE A 413 -1.39 10.08 -20.80
CA ILE A 413 -1.58 10.17 -19.35
C ILE A 413 -3.07 10.32 -19.00
N GLY A 414 -3.90 10.79 -19.91
CA GLY A 414 -5.36 10.91 -19.74
C GLY A 414 -5.88 12.34 -19.75
N PHE A 415 -5.12 13.31 -20.27
CA PHE A 415 -5.59 14.69 -20.42
C PHE A 415 -6.55 14.81 -21.61
N ASP A 416 -7.61 15.61 -21.47
CA ASP A 416 -8.28 16.16 -22.65
C ASP A 416 -7.45 17.32 -23.18
N ILE A 417 -7.27 17.38 -24.50
CA ILE A 417 -6.46 18.38 -25.16
C ILE A 417 -7.21 18.94 -26.36
N ALA A 418 -7.36 20.26 -26.39
CA ALA A 418 -7.98 20.98 -27.49
C ALA A 418 -7.06 22.11 -27.98
N PHE A 419 -6.69 22.04 -29.26
CA PHE A 419 -6.05 23.14 -29.95
C PHE A 419 -7.12 24.04 -30.56
N PHE A 420 -7.08 25.33 -30.25
CA PHE A 420 -7.95 26.32 -30.87
C PHE A 420 -7.15 27.12 -31.90
N VAL A 421 -7.48 26.91 -33.17
CA VAL A 421 -6.77 27.45 -34.34
C VAL A 421 -7.77 28.29 -35.16
N PRO A 422 -8.06 29.54 -34.75
CA PRO A 422 -9.11 30.35 -35.40
C PRO A 422 -8.79 30.65 -36.87
N THR A 423 -7.52 30.58 -37.26
CA THR A 423 -7.04 30.80 -38.63
C THR A 423 -7.25 29.60 -39.56
N GLY A 424 -7.55 28.41 -39.01
CA GLY A 424 -7.60 27.16 -39.76
C GLY A 424 -6.23 26.64 -40.24
N TYR A 425 -5.11 27.26 -39.81
CA TYR A 425 -3.79 26.86 -40.27
C TYR A 425 -3.41 25.44 -39.84
N GLN A 426 -2.53 24.81 -40.63
CA GLN A 426 -1.95 23.50 -40.32
C GLN A 426 -0.69 23.65 -39.44
N THR A 427 -0.88 24.21 -38.24
CA THR A 427 0.20 24.53 -37.30
C THR A 427 0.53 23.40 -36.33
N ILE A 428 -0.25 22.31 -36.32
CA ILE A 428 -0.19 21.23 -35.31
C ILE A 428 0.35 19.92 -35.93
N GLU A 429 -0.02 19.63 -37.17
CA GLU A 429 0.07 18.32 -37.81
C GLU A 429 1.50 17.93 -38.23
N LYS A 430 2.38 18.93 -38.35
CA LYS A 430 3.73 18.79 -38.92
C LYS A 430 4.49 17.61 -38.33
N HIS A 431 4.44 17.44 -37.01
CA HIS A 431 5.24 16.47 -36.26
C HIS A 431 4.51 15.16 -35.92
N PHE A 432 3.21 15.05 -36.21
CA PHE A 432 2.44 13.83 -35.98
C PHE A 432 2.34 12.97 -37.24
N ILE A 433 2.14 11.67 -37.07
CA ILE A 433 1.69 10.80 -38.17
C ILE A 433 0.34 11.27 -38.73
N LYS A 434 0.05 10.91 -39.98
CA LYS A 434 -1.15 11.39 -40.68
C LYS A 434 -2.43 11.02 -39.91
N ASN A 435 -3.38 11.95 -39.81
CA ASN A 435 -4.69 11.78 -39.18
C ASN A 435 -4.65 11.36 -37.71
N TYR A 436 -3.58 11.69 -36.98
CA TYR A 436 -3.48 11.34 -35.56
C TYR A 436 -4.39 12.19 -34.67
N ILE A 437 -4.54 13.49 -34.97
CA ILE A 437 -5.40 14.43 -34.25
C ILE A 437 -6.63 14.72 -35.11
N PRO A 438 -7.84 14.34 -34.68
CA PRO A 438 -9.09 14.78 -35.28
C PRO A 438 -9.19 16.31 -35.40
N GLU A 439 -9.53 16.79 -36.60
CA GLU A 439 -9.80 18.21 -36.87
C GLU A 439 -11.31 18.45 -37.01
N HIS A 440 -11.79 19.50 -36.36
CA HIS A 440 -13.15 20.02 -36.42
C HIS A 440 -13.11 21.40 -37.05
N GLN A 441 -13.60 21.53 -38.28
CA GLN A 441 -13.72 22.82 -38.96
C GLN A 441 -15.05 23.47 -38.59
N VAL A 442 -14.98 24.57 -37.83
CA VAL A 442 -16.11 25.20 -37.16
C VAL A 442 -16.24 26.66 -37.59
N GLY A 443 -16.73 26.88 -38.80
CA GLY A 443 -17.08 28.22 -39.29
C GLY A 443 -15.91 28.97 -39.95
N GLU A 444 -15.87 30.28 -39.74
CA GLU A 444 -15.03 31.21 -40.50
C GLU A 444 -13.59 31.23 -39.99
N TYR A 445 -12.63 31.40 -40.90
CA TYR A 445 -11.22 31.58 -40.51
C TYR A 445 -10.94 33.04 -40.20
N LEU A 446 -10.53 33.30 -38.96
CA LEU A 446 -10.22 34.64 -38.46
C LEU A 446 -8.72 34.77 -38.18
N TYR A 447 -8.14 35.85 -38.67
CA TYR A 447 -6.72 36.17 -38.56
C TYR A 447 -6.49 37.28 -37.51
N ASP A 448 -5.27 37.33 -36.99
CA ASP A 448 -4.82 38.36 -36.03
C ASP A 448 -5.70 38.50 -34.78
N LEU A 449 -6.38 37.41 -34.39
CA LEU A 449 -7.21 37.37 -33.21
C LEU A 449 -6.34 37.54 -31.95
N LYS A 450 -6.60 38.60 -31.19
CA LYS A 450 -5.88 38.88 -29.93
C LYS A 450 -6.66 38.36 -28.74
N ILE A 451 -5.92 37.88 -27.75
CA ILE A 451 -6.47 37.53 -26.44
C ILE A 451 -7.06 38.80 -25.81
N PRO A 452 -8.31 38.79 -25.32
CA PRO A 452 -8.94 39.95 -24.70
C PRO A 452 -8.12 40.48 -23.50
N LEU A 453 -7.79 41.78 -23.51
CA LEU A 453 -6.81 42.45 -22.63
C LEU A 453 -7.20 42.64 -21.14
N LYS A 454 -8.43 42.29 -20.71
CA LYS A 454 -8.90 42.50 -19.32
C LYS A 454 -9.91 41.42 -18.90
N ASN A 455 -9.57 40.64 -17.87
CA ASN A 455 -10.48 39.93 -16.96
C ASN A 455 -11.20 38.66 -17.46
N LEU A 456 -10.90 38.10 -18.64
CA LEU A 456 -11.58 36.87 -19.07
C LEU A 456 -10.89 35.58 -18.59
N LEU A 457 -9.55 35.56 -18.59
CA LEU A 457 -8.75 34.37 -18.30
C LEU A 457 -7.78 34.58 -17.12
N ASP A 458 -7.73 35.78 -16.52
CA ASP A 458 -6.79 36.11 -15.44
C ASP A 458 -6.99 35.25 -14.20
N GLY A 459 -8.22 34.81 -13.89
CA GLY A 459 -8.50 33.87 -12.80
C GLY A 459 -8.01 32.44 -13.04
N VAL A 460 -7.58 32.10 -14.27
CA VAL A 460 -7.03 30.80 -14.69
C VAL A 460 -5.52 30.94 -14.92
N LEU A 461 -5.08 32.06 -15.46
CA LEU A 461 -3.68 32.41 -15.68
C LEU A 461 -2.93 32.76 -14.37
N ASN A 462 -3.59 33.40 -13.39
CA ASN A 462 -3.04 33.73 -12.06
C ASN A 462 -3.16 32.60 -11.02
N ILE A 463 -3.79 31.46 -11.34
CA ILE A 463 -3.70 30.26 -10.48
C ILE A 463 -2.23 29.85 -10.30
N LYS A 464 -1.34 30.25 -11.22
CA LYS A 464 0.12 30.11 -11.09
C LYS A 464 0.68 30.68 -9.77
N ASP A 465 0.09 31.74 -9.19
CA ASP A 465 0.63 32.45 -8.02
C ASP A 465 -0.21 32.35 -6.73
N GLU A 466 -1.54 32.18 -6.79
CA GLU A 466 -2.40 32.26 -5.58
C GLU A 466 -2.54 30.97 -4.77
N TRP A 467 -2.44 29.80 -5.40
CA TRP A 467 -2.56 28.51 -4.70
C TRP A 467 -1.45 28.32 -3.63
N TYR A 468 -0.26 28.88 -3.87
CA TYR A 468 0.88 28.91 -2.93
C TYR A 468 0.53 29.59 -1.60
N LYS A 469 -0.36 30.60 -1.62
CA LYS A 469 -0.78 31.34 -0.42
C LYS A 469 -1.85 30.60 0.41
N LYS A 470 -2.62 29.69 -0.19
CA LYS A 470 -3.71 28.96 0.50
C LYS A 470 -3.21 27.77 1.33
N ILE A 471 -2.08 27.17 0.97
CA ILE A 471 -1.54 25.98 1.68
C ILE A 471 -0.59 26.38 2.84
N PHE A 472 0.06 27.55 2.77
CA PHE A 472 0.98 28.02 3.81
C PHE A 472 0.40 29.02 4.82
N LYS A 473 -0.91 29.29 4.79
CA LYS A 473 -1.61 30.01 5.87
C LYS A 473 -2.11 29.05 6.96
N ARG A 474 -1.18 28.38 7.65
CA ARG A 474 -1.35 27.93 9.03
C ARG A 474 -0.04 28.18 9.76
N GLY A 475 0.03 29.34 10.39
CA GLY A 475 1.20 29.80 11.12
C GLY A 475 1.25 31.32 11.28
N GLU A 476 0.15 31.93 11.73
CA GLU A 476 0.17 33.10 12.62
C GLU A 476 -0.85 32.85 13.74
#